data_AF-A0A1F9UJT5-F1
#
_entry.id   AF-A0A1F9UJT5-F1
#
_cell.length_a   1.000
_cell.length_b   1.000
_cell.length_c   1.000
_cell.angle_alpha   90.00
_cell.angle_beta   90.00
_cell.angle_gamma   90.00
#
_symmetry.space_group_name_H-M   'P 1'
#
loop_
_entity.id
_entity.type
_entity.pdbx_description
1 polymer ?
#
loop_
_entity_poly.entity_id
_entity_poly.type
_entity_poly.pdbx_seq_one_letter_code
_entity_poly.pdbx_strand_id
1 'polypeptide(L)'
;MNKTWRFPLFFSGFLLLSQAFPLLSPVRDAATGAWPEGFSLHLPARYLVFAPFCGIADRLTILSYHQVLVTLAYVVLAGFMIWGRRRWFVSLFLFVPFLVWTTLVPRPVARLQAQDPDVLLIDFHSHTQASHDGRPGFTADDNRRWHRAQGYEASFITDHNRIESSREAKALSRADWRQTGFRSLEGEEVSLWKTHLVVLGVHERIDNQPYDSDPAKVPLFIKEMKRRGRPVIAALPEYWFYHWPTPVSLTPSPSPGGGGEKAKMFPLPSGEGPATRVAGGEASPGTIHDFVSCGIAGFEIVNSAPKSLDFPPAYRREIVELCRKNNLFMTGISDTHGWGYATAVWNAMRIPGWRGMNPDRLEEAVLKTLRTRGFQAVEVLERARYNPESLIGLLASPLVNAGLAWRSLQGAEAVWWVVWMWLGYFVISRIRKRGIQGSPAKGRRG
;
A
#
# COMPACT_ATOMS: atom_id res chain seq x y z
N MET A 1 39.65 8.92 -26.33
CA MET A 1 39.07 8.21 -25.16
C MET A 1 37.58 8.55 -25.05
N ASN A 2 36.68 7.57 -25.18
CA ASN A 2 35.25 7.80 -24.98
C ASN A 2 34.99 8.22 -23.53
N LYS A 3 34.52 9.45 -23.32
CA LYS A 3 34.24 10.12 -22.03
C LYS A 3 33.00 9.53 -21.30
N THR A 4 32.86 8.22 -21.35
CA THR A 4 31.72 7.44 -20.81
C THR A 4 31.65 7.45 -19.28
N TRP A 5 32.77 7.72 -18.60
CA TRP A 5 32.83 7.90 -17.14
C TRP A 5 32.12 9.18 -16.65
N ARG A 6 31.83 10.14 -17.53
CA ARG A 6 31.12 11.38 -17.15
C ARG A 6 29.70 11.09 -16.69
N PHE A 7 29.05 10.08 -17.25
CA PHE A 7 27.70 9.66 -16.86
C PHE A 7 27.65 9.19 -15.40
N PRO A 8 28.39 8.13 -14.98
CA PRO A 8 28.35 7.70 -13.58
C PRO A 8 28.83 8.79 -12.62
N LEU A 9 29.77 9.67 -13.01
CA LEU A 9 30.18 10.79 -12.18
C LEU A 9 29.03 11.80 -11.97
N PHE A 10 28.35 12.22 -13.04
CA PHE A 10 27.22 13.16 -12.96
C PHE A 10 26.11 12.61 -12.07
N PHE A 11 25.69 11.37 -12.29
CA PHE A 11 24.66 10.73 -11.47
C PHE A 11 25.12 10.50 -10.03
N SER A 12 26.42 10.32 -9.77
CA SER A 12 26.93 10.23 -8.39
C SER A 12 26.74 11.55 -7.66
N GLY A 13 27.16 12.66 -8.30
CA GLY A 13 26.95 14.00 -7.77
C GLY A 13 25.46 14.31 -7.57
N PHE A 14 24.61 13.95 -8.54
CA PHE A 14 23.17 14.13 -8.43
C PHE A 14 22.57 13.33 -7.27
N LEU A 15 22.94 12.05 -7.10
CA LEU A 15 22.47 11.23 -5.99
C LEU A 15 22.93 11.78 -4.64
N LEU A 16 24.19 12.20 -4.50
CA LEU A 16 24.69 12.76 -3.24
C LEU A 16 24.08 14.13 -2.93
N LEU A 17 23.71 14.91 -3.95
CA LEU A 17 23.00 16.18 -3.78
C LEU A 17 21.63 16.00 -3.10
N SER A 18 21.02 14.81 -3.16
CA SER A 18 19.75 14.53 -2.45
C SER A 18 19.83 14.82 -0.96
N GLN A 19 21.02 14.65 -0.36
CA GLN A 19 21.24 14.82 1.06
C GLN A 19 21.10 16.29 1.51
N ALA A 20 21.18 17.24 0.58
CA ALA A 20 20.90 18.65 0.84
C ALA A 20 19.38 18.98 0.81
N PHE A 21 18.55 18.04 0.34
CA PHE A 21 17.10 18.22 0.18
C PHE A 21 16.30 17.04 0.77
N PRO A 22 16.55 16.64 2.03
CA PRO A 22 15.84 15.52 2.62
C PRO A 22 14.33 15.80 2.71
N LEU A 23 13.55 14.74 2.82
CA LEU A 23 12.17 14.85 3.33
C LEU A 23 12.23 15.12 4.84
N LEU A 24 11.26 15.90 5.34
CA LEU A 24 11.14 16.16 6.78
C LEU A 24 10.85 14.88 7.57
N SER A 25 10.10 13.96 6.97
CA SER A 25 9.76 12.65 7.52
C SER A 25 9.59 11.65 6.37
N PRO A 26 9.83 10.35 6.57
CA PRO A 26 9.56 9.34 5.53
C PRO A 26 8.07 9.05 5.33
N VAL A 27 7.20 9.56 6.20
CA VAL A 27 5.75 9.34 6.20
C VAL A 27 5.01 10.67 6.29
N ARG A 28 3.76 10.69 5.82
CA ARG A 28 2.81 11.78 6.02
C ARG A 28 1.62 11.27 6.81
N ASP A 29 1.07 12.09 7.68
CA ASP A 29 -0.25 11.83 8.26
C ASP A 29 -1.30 11.98 7.14
N ALA A 30 -2.02 10.89 6.86
CA ALA A 30 -3.01 10.82 5.79
C ALA A 30 -4.27 11.66 6.07
N ALA A 31 -4.55 11.98 7.34
CA ALA A 31 -5.70 12.77 7.74
C ALA A 31 -5.41 14.28 7.70
N THR A 32 -4.19 14.69 8.05
CA THR A 32 -3.82 16.12 8.13
C THR A 32 -2.93 16.59 6.97
N GLY A 33 -2.25 15.67 6.29
CA GLY A 33 -1.22 15.97 5.29
C GLY A 33 0.12 16.43 5.88
N ALA A 34 0.24 16.47 7.22
CA ALA A 34 1.46 16.89 7.91
C ALA A 34 2.59 15.87 7.75
N TRP A 35 3.82 16.32 7.96
CA TRP A 35 5.01 15.48 8.03
C TRP A 35 5.36 15.26 9.51
N PRO A 36 4.92 14.16 10.14
CA PRO A 36 5.13 13.98 11.57
C PRO A 36 6.59 13.66 11.90
N GLU A 37 7.06 14.24 13.00
CA GLU A 37 8.40 14.01 13.55
C GLU A 37 8.47 12.67 14.30
N GLY A 38 9.68 12.24 14.67
CA GLY A 38 9.87 11.04 15.49
C GLY A 38 9.74 9.70 14.73
N PHE A 39 9.61 9.73 13.41
CA PHE A 39 9.56 8.54 12.57
C PHE A 39 10.76 8.47 11.62
N SER A 40 11.33 7.26 11.47
CA SER A 40 12.45 7.01 10.55
C SER A 40 12.30 5.66 9.86
N LEU A 41 12.89 5.52 8.67
CA LEU A 41 12.99 4.22 8.01
C LEU A 41 14.32 3.57 8.38
N HIS A 42 14.27 2.41 9.01
CA HIS A 42 15.47 1.61 9.25
C HIS A 42 15.73 0.68 8.05
N LEU A 43 16.94 0.76 7.50
CA LEU A 43 17.38 -0.03 6.35
C LEU A 43 18.27 -1.19 6.81
N PRO A 44 17.83 -2.46 6.73
CA PRO A 44 18.67 -3.61 7.08
C PRO A 44 19.96 -3.65 6.24
N ALA A 45 21.05 -4.22 6.75
CA ALA A 45 22.34 -4.27 6.01
C ALA A 45 22.21 -4.88 4.60
N ARG A 46 21.44 -5.98 4.47
CA ARG A 46 21.12 -6.59 3.19
C ARG A 46 20.30 -5.68 2.25
N TYR A 47 19.48 -4.79 2.78
CA TYR A 47 18.81 -3.76 1.99
C TYR A 47 19.83 -2.79 1.43
N LEU A 48 20.73 -2.27 2.28
CA LEU A 48 21.76 -1.31 1.86
C LEU A 48 22.65 -1.86 0.74
N VAL A 49 23.13 -3.11 0.88
CA VAL A 49 23.92 -3.77 -0.17
C VAL A 49 23.16 -3.84 -1.49
N PHE A 50 21.84 -4.00 -1.49
CA PHE A 50 21.00 -4.05 -2.69
C PHE A 50 20.14 -2.78 -2.87
N ALA A 51 20.58 -1.64 -2.31
CA ALA A 51 19.75 -0.44 -2.18
C ALA A 51 19.06 0.01 -3.48
N PRO A 52 19.73 0.03 -4.65
CA PRO A 52 19.05 0.40 -5.89
C PRO A 52 17.86 -0.50 -6.24
N PHE A 53 18.02 -1.80 -6.06
CA PHE A 53 17.00 -2.78 -6.41
C PHE A 53 15.87 -2.78 -5.37
N CYS A 54 16.21 -2.81 -4.09
CA CYS A 54 15.24 -2.80 -3.00
C CYS A 54 14.46 -1.47 -2.92
N GLY A 55 15.14 -0.34 -3.11
CA GLY A 55 14.53 0.99 -3.12
C GLY A 55 13.55 1.18 -4.27
N ILE A 56 13.93 0.80 -5.50
CA ILE A 56 13.00 0.83 -6.64
C ILE A 56 11.82 -0.12 -6.41
N ALA A 57 12.08 -1.35 -5.92
CA ALA A 57 11.03 -2.32 -5.67
C ALA A 57 10.04 -1.87 -4.58
N ASP A 58 10.51 -1.24 -3.50
CA ASP A 58 9.65 -0.62 -2.48
C ASP A 58 8.76 0.46 -3.10
N ARG A 59 9.32 1.30 -3.97
CA ARG A 59 8.60 2.38 -4.65
C ARG A 59 7.54 1.85 -5.62
N LEU A 60 7.85 0.81 -6.38
CA LEU A 60 6.88 0.19 -7.30
C LEU A 60 5.72 -0.47 -6.55
N THR A 61 5.99 -1.06 -5.38
CA THR A 61 4.96 -1.74 -4.58
C THR A 61 3.91 -0.76 -4.05
N ILE A 62 4.30 0.49 -3.81
CA ILE A 62 3.43 1.55 -3.28
C ILE A 62 2.89 2.46 -4.38
N LEU A 63 2.87 2.07 -5.65
CA LEU A 63 2.19 2.81 -6.71
C LEU A 63 0.73 2.36 -6.81
N SER A 64 -0.16 3.29 -7.15
CA SER A 64 -1.53 2.90 -7.52
C SER A 64 -1.56 2.15 -8.86
N TYR A 65 -2.64 1.42 -9.12
CA TYR A 65 -2.79 0.67 -10.38
C TYR A 65 -2.59 1.57 -11.61
N HIS A 66 -3.21 2.75 -11.64
CA HIS A 66 -3.02 3.69 -12.75
C HIS A 66 -1.59 4.25 -12.82
N GLN A 67 -0.93 4.51 -11.69
CA GLN A 67 0.47 4.95 -11.69
C GLN A 67 1.42 3.87 -12.22
N VAL A 68 1.15 2.59 -11.95
CA VAL A 68 1.91 1.47 -12.52
C VAL A 68 1.77 1.44 -14.04
N LEU A 69 0.56 1.63 -14.57
CA LEU A 69 0.34 1.68 -16.03
C LEU A 69 1.09 2.84 -16.69
N VAL A 70 1.05 4.04 -16.09
CA VAL A 70 1.80 5.20 -16.60
C VAL A 70 3.31 4.95 -16.51
N THR A 71 3.78 4.36 -15.42
CA THR A 71 5.21 4.01 -15.27
C THR A 71 5.64 2.99 -16.32
N LEU A 72 4.82 1.98 -16.63
CA LEU A 72 5.07 1.03 -17.70
C LEU A 72 5.15 1.73 -19.08
N ALA A 73 4.23 2.66 -19.36
CA ALA A 73 4.29 3.46 -20.59
C ALA A 73 5.59 4.26 -20.69
N TYR A 74 6.06 4.86 -19.58
CA TYR A 74 7.35 5.55 -19.51
C TYR A 74 8.53 4.60 -19.77
N VAL A 75 8.51 3.38 -19.21
CA VAL A 75 9.55 2.37 -19.46
C VAL A 75 9.60 1.98 -20.94
N VAL A 76 8.44 1.82 -21.58
CA VAL A 76 8.34 1.53 -23.02
C VAL A 76 8.88 2.69 -23.85
N LEU A 77 8.44 3.92 -23.58
CA LEU A 77 8.91 5.14 -24.26
C LEU A 77 10.43 5.32 -24.10
N ALA A 78 10.95 5.17 -22.89
CA ALA A 78 12.39 5.21 -22.63
C ALA A 78 13.13 4.11 -23.40
N GLY A 79 12.55 2.91 -23.47
CA GLY A 79 13.09 1.80 -24.27
C GLY A 79 13.18 2.15 -25.76
N PHE A 80 12.14 2.77 -26.32
CA PHE A 80 12.17 3.26 -27.71
C PHE A 80 13.24 4.33 -27.93
N MET A 81 13.39 5.27 -27.00
CA MET A 81 14.38 6.35 -27.10
C MET A 81 15.82 5.85 -26.98
N ILE A 82 16.08 4.90 -26.06
CA ILE A 82 17.44 4.40 -25.78
C ILE A 82 17.88 3.34 -26.79
N TRP A 83 17.01 2.38 -27.11
CA TRP A 83 17.37 1.21 -27.92
C TRP A 83 16.87 1.29 -29.37
N GLY A 84 16.02 2.25 -29.69
CA GLY A 84 15.38 2.40 -30.99
C GLY A 84 14.26 1.38 -31.25
N ARG A 85 13.54 1.59 -32.35
CA ARG A 85 12.34 0.80 -32.74
C ARG A 85 12.56 -0.71 -32.84
N ARG A 86 13.80 -1.18 -33.08
CA ARG A 86 14.11 -2.61 -33.22
C ARG A 86 14.45 -3.32 -31.91
N ARG A 87 14.69 -2.60 -30.81
CA ARG A 87 15.20 -3.20 -29.56
C ARG A 87 14.56 -2.64 -28.29
N TRP A 88 13.50 -1.83 -28.42
CA TRP A 88 12.76 -1.28 -27.27
C TRP A 88 12.28 -2.36 -26.29
N PHE A 89 11.94 -3.55 -26.80
CA PHE A 89 11.50 -4.70 -26.01
C PHE A 89 12.57 -5.19 -25.01
N VAL A 90 13.84 -4.83 -25.16
CA VAL A 90 14.89 -5.12 -24.17
C VAL A 90 14.56 -4.48 -22.83
N SER A 91 14.04 -3.25 -22.81
CA SER A 91 13.62 -2.59 -21.57
C SER A 91 12.46 -3.34 -20.91
N LEU A 92 11.48 -3.83 -21.70
CA LEU A 92 10.39 -4.66 -21.17
C LEU A 92 10.91 -5.99 -20.63
N PHE A 93 11.80 -6.65 -21.38
CA PHE A 93 12.38 -7.93 -20.99
C PHE A 93 13.18 -7.85 -19.69
N LEU A 94 13.76 -6.69 -19.36
CA LEU A 94 14.40 -6.46 -18.06
C LEU A 94 13.40 -6.05 -16.97
N PHE A 95 12.41 -5.24 -17.33
CA PHE A 95 11.44 -4.70 -16.37
C PHE A 95 10.45 -5.75 -15.86
N VAL A 96 9.93 -6.62 -16.74
CA VAL A 96 8.92 -7.62 -16.35
C VAL A 96 9.48 -8.61 -15.32
N PRO A 97 10.66 -9.25 -15.52
CA PRO A 97 11.24 -10.11 -14.49
C PRO A 97 11.54 -9.37 -13.19
N PHE A 98 11.95 -8.10 -13.26
CA PHE A 98 12.16 -7.28 -12.06
C PHE A 98 10.85 -7.03 -11.30
N LEU A 99 9.75 -6.79 -12.01
CA LEU A 99 8.42 -6.66 -11.41
C LEU A 99 7.95 -7.97 -10.78
N VAL A 100 8.15 -9.10 -11.46
CA VAL A 100 7.85 -10.45 -10.93
C VAL A 100 8.68 -10.74 -9.67
N TRP A 101 9.97 -10.41 -9.68
CA TRP A 101 10.82 -10.52 -8.48
C TRP A 101 10.31 -9.64 -7.35
N THR A 102 9.94 -8.39 -7.66
CA THR A 102 9.41 -7.41 -6.69
C THR A 102 8.14 -7.91 -5.98
N THR A 103 7.26 -8.61 -6.70
CA THR A 103 5.98 -9.09 -6.16
C THR A 103 6.07 -10.46 -5.49
N LEU A 104 6.89 -11.37 -6.01
CA LEU A 104 6.86 -12.78 -5.61
C LEU A 104 7.97 -13.18 -4.64
N VAL A 105 9.14 -12.54 -4.71
CA VAL A 105 10.35 -13.03 -4.02
C VAL A 105 10.58 -12.25 -2.72
N PRO A 106 10.66 -12.93 -1.55
CA PRO A 106 10.98 -12.28 -0.29
C PRO A 106 12.29 -11.52 -0.38
N ARG A 107 12.27 -10.27 0.06
CA ARG A 107 13.43 -9.37 -0.04
C ARG A 107 13.53 -8.45 1.18
N PRO A 108 14.69 -7.85 1.43
CA PRO A 108 14.82 -6.80 2.42
C PRO A 108 13.94 -5.61 2.05
N VAL A 109 13.30 -5.00 3.05
CA VAL A 109 12.48 -3.79 2.89
C VAL A 109 12.84 -2.75 3.94
N ALA A 110 12.55 -1.50 3.63
CA ALA A 110 12.65 -0.42 4.60
C ALA A 110 11.51 -0.54 5.61
N ARG A 111 11.84 -0.59 6.90
CA ARG A 111 10.87 -0.70 8.00
C ARG A 111 10.70 0.63 8.73
N LEU A 112 9.48 0.98 9.10
CA LEU A 112 9.26 2.17 9.92
C LEU A 112 9.68 1.92 11.36
N GLN A 113 10.20 2.94 12.02
CA GLN A 113 10.50 2.95 13.45
C GLN A 113 9.99 4.25 14.06
N ALA A 114 9.26 4.13 15.16
CA ALA A 114 8.95 5.24 16.04
C ALA A 114 10.09 5.44 17.04
N GLN A 115 10.52 6.68 17.25
CA GLN A 115 11.52 7.04 18.27
C GLN A 115 10.92 7.01 19.67
N ASP A 116 9.66 7.39 19.80
CA ASP A 116 8.94 7.43 21.07
C ASP A 116 8.60 6.01 21.54
N PRO A 117 9.06 5.60 22.73
CA PRO A 117 8.79 4.27 23.23
C PRO A 117 7.31 3.99 23.50
N ASP A 118 6.47 4.99 23.73
CA ASP A 118 5.06 4.79 24.02
C ASP A 118 4.19 4.73 22.76
N VAL A 119 4.80 4.92 21.58
CA VAL A 119 4.12 4.74 20.29
C VAL A 119 4.23 3.28 19.87
N LEU A 120 3.08 2.68 19.58
CA LEU A 120 2.89 1.37 18.99
C LEU A 120 2.62 1.53 17.49
N LEU A 121 3.41 0.87 16.65
CA LEU A 121 3.12 0.71 15.22
C LEU A 121 2.28 -0.56 15.00
N ILE A 122 1.06 -0.38 14.51
CA ILE A 122 0.08 -1.46 14.38
C ILE A 122 -0.58 -1.50 12.99
N ASP A 123 -0.94 -2.69 12.52
CA ASP A 123 -1.82 -2.88 11.37
C ASP A 123 -3.17 -3.47 11.81
N PHE A 124 -4.25 -3.05 11.16
CA PHE A 124 -5.61 -3.42 11.56
C PHE A 124 -6.28 -4.43 10.64
N HIS A 125 -5.70 -4.71 9.48
CA HIS A 125 -6.37 -5.55 8.48
C HIS A 125 -5.33 -6.19 7.55
N SER A 126 -5.29 -7.53 7.62
CA SER A 126 -4.38 -8.36 6.84
C SER A 126 -4.92 -9.78 6.67
N HIS A 127 -4.45 -10.45 5.62
CA HIS A 127 -4.92 -11.77 5.21
C HIS A 127 -3.81 -12.82 5.30
N THR A 128 -4.25 -14.07 5.29
CA THR A 128 -3.45 -15.28 5.17
C THR A 128 -4.03 -16.14 4.06
N GLN A 129 -3.41 -17.29 3.81
CA GLN A 129 -3.94 -18.32 2.91
C GLN A 129 -5.35 -18.86 3.28
N ALA A 130 -5.87 -18.55 4.48
CA ALA A 130 -7.22 -18.93 4.88
C ALA A 130 -8.29 -18.04 4.22
N SER A 131 -7.92 -16.82 3.81
CA SER A 131 -8.75 -15.97 2.94
C SER A 131 -8.82 -16.53 1.52
N HIS A 132 -9.94 -16.28 0.85
CA HIS A 132 -10.19 -16.79 -0.51
C HIS A 132 -9.26 -16.18 -1.58
N ASP A 133 -8.68 -15.02 -1.30
CA ASP A 133 -7.76 -14.24 -2.13
C ASP A 133 -6.34 -14.16 -1.53
N GLY A 134 -6.11 -14.83 -0.40
CA GLY A 134 -4.79 -14.99 0.20
C GLY A 134 -3.87 -15.82 -0.69
N ARG A 135 -2.59 -15.45 -0.75
CA ARG A 135 -1.58 -16.22 -1.46
C ARG A 135 -1.48 -17.64 -0.89
N PRO A 136 -1.56 -18.69 -1.71
CA PRO A 136 -1.32 -20.06 -1.26
C PRO A 136 0.04 -20.20 -0.58
N GLY A 137 0.06 -20.80 0.60
CA GLY A 137 1.28 -20.97 1.41
C GLY A 137 1.64 -19.77 2.29
N PHE A 138 0.89 -18.66 2.25
CA PHE A 138 1.10 -17.52 3.15
C PHE A 138 0.42 -17.78 4.50
N THR A 139 1.13 -18.47 5.40
CA THR A 139 0.61 -18.91 6.69
C THR A 139 0.41 -17.76 7.69
N ALA A 140 -0.26 -18.05 8.80
CA ALA A 140 -0.33 -17.14 9.95
C ALA A 140 1.07 -16.67 10.42
N ASP A 141 2.06 -17.55 10.39
CA ASP A 141 3.43 -17.23 10.78
C ASP A 141 4.20 -16.42 9.71
N ASP A 142 3.91 -16.63 8.42
CA ASP A 142 4.41 -15.76 7.34
C ASP A 142 3.86 -14.35 7.45
N ASN A 143 2.58 -14.20 7.78
CA ASN A 143 1.95 -12.91 8.03
C ASN A 143 2.66 -12.17 9.19
N ARG A 144 2.93 -12.86 10.31
CA ARG A 144 3.70 -12.31 11.44
C ARG A 144 5.10 -11.84 11.03
N ARG A 145 5.83 -12.66 10.26
CA ARG A 145 7.16 -12.30 9.74
C ARG A 145 7.10 -11.10 8.80
N TRP A 146 6.10 -11.05 7.93
CA TRP A 146 5.92 -9.95 6.98
C TRP A 146 5.69 -8.62 7.71
N HIS A 147 4.80 -8.60 8.71
CA HIS A 147 4.52 -7.40 9.50
C HIS A 147 5.75 -6.89 10.25
N ARG A 148 6.48 -7.81 10.91
CA ARG A 148 7.75 -7.48 11.59
C ARG A 148 8.79 -6.90 10.63
N ALA A 149 8.84 -7.40 9.40
CA ALA A 149 9.74 -6.89 8.38
C ALA A 149 9.37 -5.46 7.93
N GLN A 150 8.10 -5.05 8.01
CA GLN A 150 7.65 -3.68 7.75
C GLN A 150 7.88 -2.72 8.92
N GLY A 151 8.15 -3.25 10.12
CA GLY A 151 8.32 -2.45 11.34
C GLY A 151 7.06 -2.35 12.21
N TYR A 152 6.00 -3.11 11.91
CA TYR A 152 4.90 -3.24 12.84
C TYR A 152 5.31 -4.04 14.08
N GLU A 153 4.74 -3.65 15.20
CA GLU A 153 4.93 -4.24 16.53
C GLU A 153 3.69 -5.03 16.96
N ALA A 154 2.55 -4.77 16.32
CA ALA A 154 1.35 -5.60 16.38
C ALA A 154 0.60 -5.63 15.04
N SER A 155 -0.20 -6.65 14.81
CA SER A 155 -1.19 -6.66 13.72
C SER A 155 -2.43 -7.46 14.07
N PHE A 156 -3.56 -7.05 13.52
CA PHE A 156 -4.75 -7.89 13.39
C PHE A 156 -4.65 -8.73 12.11
N ILE A 157 -4.98 -10.02 12.23
CA ILE A 157 -5.30 -10.87 11.07
C ILE A 157 -6.82 -10.93 10.99
N THR A 158 -7.36 -10.69 9.80
CA THR A 158 -8.79 -10.44 9.56
C THR A 158 -9.21 -11.19 8.30
N ASP A 159 -8.96 -12.50 8.27
CA ASP A 159 -9.29 -13.30 7.09
C ASP A 159 -10.80 -13.25 6.76
N HIS A 160 -11.13 -13.34 5.46
CA HIS A 160 -12.51 -13.24 4.97
C HIS A 160 -13.42 -14.31 5.59
N ASN A 161 -14.32 -13.89 6.47
CA ASN A 161 -15.32 -14.73 7.14
C ASN A 161 -14.69 -15.94 7.87
N ARG A 162 -13.46 -15.78 8.37
CA ARG A 162 -12.60 -16.81 8.99
C ARG A 162 -11.88 -16.23 10.20
N ILE A 163 -11.58 -17.09 11.17
CA ILE A 163 -10.91 -16.71 12.44
C ILE A 163 -9.73 -17.63 12.78
N GLU A 164 -9.53 -18.70 12.02
CA GLU A 164 -8.61 -19.78 12.33
C GLU A 164 -7.16 -19.28 12.38
N SER A 165 -6.73 -18.53 11.36
CA SER A 165 -5.35 -18.00 11.29
C SER A 165 -5.08 -16.90 12.30
N SER A 166 -6.07 -16.08 12.66
CA SER A 166 -5.87 -15.02 13.66
C SER A 166 -5.69 -15.60 15.06
N ARG A 167 -6.48 -16.63 15.41
CA ARG A 167 -6.29 -17.44 16.63
C ARG A 167 -4.95 -18.15 16.65
N GLU A 168 -4.56 -18.78 15.54
CA GLU A 168 -3.25 -19.45 15.41
C GLU A 168 -2.11 -18.46 15.63
N ALA A 169 -2.13 -17.31 14.95
CA ALA A 169 -1.10 -16.28 15.06
C ALA A 169 -1.01 -15.73 16.49
N LYS A 170 -2.14 -15.49 17.16
CA LYS A 170 -2.15 -15.03 18.55
C LYS A 170 -1.62 -16.09 19.50
N ALA A 171 -1.92 -17.37 19.29
CA ALA A 171 -1.36 -18.47 20.07
C ALA A 171 0.18 -18.56 19.91
N LEU A 172 0.69 -18.47 18.67
CA LEU A 172 2.13 -18.42 18.42
C LEU A 172 2.78 -17.20 19.08
N SER A 173 2.13 -16.04 18.97
CA SER A 173 2.60 -14.79 19.57
C SER A 173 2.64 -14.85 21.10
N ARG A 174 1.67 -15.52 21.76
CA ARG A 174 1.72 -15.72 23.22
C ARG A 174 2.99 -16.46 23.65
N ALA A 175 3.49 -17.37 22.82
CA ALA A 175 4.69 -18.16 23.09
C ALA A 175 6.01 -17.38 22.90
N ASP A 176 6.07 -16.42 21.96
CA ASP A 176 7.34 -15.82 21.53
C ASP A 176 7.39 -14.27 21.53
N TRP A 177 6.36 -13.56 22.00
CA TRP A 177 6.28 -12.09 21.85
C TRP A 177 7.47 -11.34 22.49
N ARG A 178 8.07 -11.88 23.55
CA ARG A 178 9.24 -11.25 24.20
C ARG A 178 10.48 -11.33 23.32
N GLN A 179 10.64 -12.45 22.62
CA GLN A 179 11.76 -12.73 21.72
C GLN A 179 11.58 -11.98 20.41
N THR A 180 10.36 -11.94 19.89
CA THR A 180 10.07 -11.34 18.59
C THR A 180 9.78 -9.85 18.64
N GLY A 181 9.36 -9.34 19.80
CA GLY A 181 8.84 -7.99 19.99
C GLY A 181 7.44 -7.77 19.40
N PHE A 182 6.80 -8.81 18.87
CA PHE A 182 5.61 -8.69 18.01
C PHE A 182 4.38 -9.36 18.60
N ARG A 183 3.21 -8.74 18.44
CA ARG A 183 1.92 -9.24 18.95
C ARG A 183 0.91 -9.43 17.83
N SER A 184 0.42 -10.65 17.67
CA SER A 184 -0.75 -10.91 16.81
C SER A 184 -2.03 -10.75 17.60
N LEU A 185 -2.99 -10.05 17.01
CA LEU A 185 -4.30 -9.73 17.57
C LEU A 185 -5.39 -10.36 16.68
N GLU A 186 -6.56 -10.60 17.25
CA GLU A 186 -7.64 -11.32 16.59
C GLU A 186 -8.70 -10.37 16.02
N GLY A 187 -9.04 -10.59 14.76
CA GLY A 187 -10.14 -9.93 14.07
C GLY A 187 -10.67 -10.81 12.94
N GLU A 188 -11.70 -10.34 12.26
CA GLU A 188 -12.31 -10.99 11.10
C GLU A 188 -12.79 -9.91 10.13
N GLU A 189 -12.52 -10.07 8.84
CA GLU A 189 -13.16 -9.25 7.82
C GLU A 189 -14.43 -9.95 7.35
N VAL A 190 -15.57 -9.34 7.62
CA VAL A 190 -16.88 -9.87 7.26
C VAL A 190 -17.29 -9.29 5.91
N SER A 191 -17.46 -10.17 4.92
CA SER A 191 -17.95 -9.80 3.60
C SER A 191 -19.47 -9.85 3.59
N LEU A 192 -20.09 -8.71 3.25
CA LEU A 192 -21.54 -8.54 3.16
C LEU A 192 -21.89 -7.73 1.92
N TRP A 193 -22.57 -8.34 0.94
CA TRP A 193 -23.12 -7.66 -0.22
C TRP A 193 -22.15 -6.66 -0.90
N LYS A 194 -21.00 -7.16 -1.36
CA LYS A 194 -19.94 -6.34 -1.98
C LYS A 194 -19.50 -5.15 -1.11
N THR A 195 -19.52 -5.34 0.20
CA THR A 195 -19.03 -4.43 1.22
C THR A 195 -18.25 -5.27 2.21
N HIS A 196 -17.09 -4.78 2.63
CA HIS A 196 -16.30 -5.45 3.63
C HIS A 196 -16.23 -4.65 4.92
N LEU A 197 -16.38 -5.35 6.04
CA LEU A 197 -16.40 -4.77 7.37
C LEU A 197 -15.42 -5.53 8.27
N VAL A 198 -14.37 -4.86 8.72
CA VAL A 198 -13.40 -5.44 9.65
C VAL A 198 -13.94 -5.32 11.06
N VAL A 199 -14.04 -6.44 11.77
CA VAL A 199 -14.46 -6.49 13.17
C VAL A 199 -13.26 -6.87 14.02
N LEU A 200 -12.87 -5.99 14.95
CA LEU A 200 -11.69 -6.22 15.79
C LEU A 200 -12.06 -6.88 17.12
N GLY A 201 -11.11 -7.65 17.67
CA GLY A 201 -11.23 -8.25 18.99
C GLY A 201 -12.33 -9.29 19.04
N VAL A 202 -12.54 -10.05 17.96
CA VAL A 202 -13.47 -11.18 17.95
C VAL A 202 -12.69 -12.47 18.13
N HIS A 203 -13.22 -13.36 18.96
CA HIS A 203 -12.54 -14.61 19.33
C HIS A 203 -13.28 -15.83 18.81
N GLU A 204 -14.34 -15.63 18.05
CA GLU A 204 -15.18 -16.64 17.42
C GLU A 204 -15.60 -16.11 16.07
N ARG A 205 -15.77 -17.04 15.12
CA ARG A 205 -16.21 -16.71 13.77
C ARG A 205 -17.58 -16.04 13.83
N ILE A 206 -17.72 -14.94 13.11
CA ILE A 206 -18.98 -14.22 12.99
C ILE A 206 -19.86 -14.93 11.95
N ASP A 207 -21.09 -15.29 12.33
CA ASP A 207 -22.07 -15.77 11.36
C ASP A 207 -22.58 -14.60 10.51
N ASN A 208 -22.09 -14.53 9.28
CA ASN A 208 -22.39 -13.46 8.32
C ASN A 208 -23.61 -13.79 7.43
N GLN A 209 -24.03 -15.06 7.36
CA GLN A 209 -25.12 -15.51 6.48
C GLN A 209 -26.45 -14.74 6.67
N PRO A 210 -26.86 -14.37 7.90
CA PRO A 210 -28.11 -13.63 8.09
C PRO A 210 -28.13 -12.26 7.40
N TYR A 211 -26.95 -11.69 7.13
CA TYR A 211 -26.76 -10.31 6.68
C TYR A 211 -26.31 -10.18 5.22
N ASP A 212 -25.68 -11.21 4.64
CA ASP A 212 -25.10 -11.14 3.29
C ASP A 212 -26.15 -11.21 2.16
N SER A 213 -27.36 -11.69 2.46
CA SER A 213 -28.40 -11.92 1.44
C SER A 213 -29.02 -10.66 0.83
N ASP A 214 -28.93 -9.53 1.53
CA ASP A 214 -29.65 -8.30 1.20
C ASP A 214 -28.83 -7.07 1.62
N PRO A 215 -28.55 -6.13 0.71
CA PRO A 215 -27.82 -4.90 1.03
C PRO A 215 -28.39 -4.16 2.25
N ALA A 216 -29.72 -4.10 2.40
CA ALA A 216 -30.37 -3.38 3.50
C ALA A 216 -30.05 -3.97 4.89
N LYS A 217 -29.42 -5.15 4.95
CA LYS A 217 -28.99 -5.79 6.20
C LYS A 217 -27.57 -5.43 6.62
N VAL A 218 -26.75 -4.82 5.75
CA VAL A 218 -25.40 -4.32 6.12
C VAL A 218 -25.50 -3.33 7.29
N PRO A 219 -26.41 -2.33 7.30
CA PRO A 219 -26.59 -1.45 8.45
C PRO A 219 -27.06 -2.18 9.72
N LEU A 220 -27.84 -3.26 9.59
CA LEU A 220 -28.29 -4.08 10.72
C LEU A 220 -27.13 -4.85 11.36
N PHE A 221 -26.19 -5.34 10.55
CA PHE A 221 -24.97 -5.96 11.03
C PHE A 221 -24.13 -5.00 11.87
N ILE A 222 -23.92 -3.76 11.37
CA ILE A 222 -23.17 -2.73 12.09
C ILE A 222 -23.81 -2.44 13.46
N LYS A 223 -25.14 -2.27 13.50
CA LYS A 223 -25.88 -2.06 14.76
C LYS A 223 -25.71 -3.22 15.73
N GLU A 224 -25.77 -4.45 15.25
CA GLU A 224 -25.61 -5.65 16.08
C GLU A 224 -24.19 -5.76 16.66
N MET A 225 -23.15 -5.53 15.86
CA MET A 225 -21.78 -5.54 16.35
C MET A 225 -21.53 -4.44 17.38
N LYS A 226 -22.08 -3.23 17.16
CA LYS A 226 -22.06 -2.15 18.15
C LYS A 226 -22.72 -2.58 19.47
N ARG A 227 -23.90 -3.22 19.41
CA ARG A 227 -24.60 -3.74 20.60
C ARG A 227 -23.77 -4.78 21.35
N ARG A 228 -22.98 -5.59 20.64
CA ARG A 228 -22.02 -6.55 21.21
C ARG A 228 -20.72 -5.91 21.68
N GLY A 229 -20.55 -4.59 21.56
CA GLY A 229 -19.35 -3.87 21.94
C GLY A 229 -18.13 -4.17 21.08
N ARG A 230 -18.33 -4.67 19.85
CA ARG A 230 -17.27 -4.98 18.89
C ARG A 230 -17.09 -3.80 17.92
N PRO A 231 -15.89 -3.19 17.85
CA PRO A 231 -15.66 -2.10 16.92
C PRO A 231 -15.63 -2.64 15.48
N VAL A 232 -16.37 -1.97 14.60
CA VAL A 232 -16.43 -2.29 13.17
C VAL A 232 -15.77 -1.15 12.39
N ILE A 233 -14.87 -1.51 11.48
CA ILE A 233 -14.21 -0.59 10.55
C ILE A 233 -14.79 -0.86 9.17
N ALA A 234 -15.21 0.20 8.48
CA ALA A 234 -15.62 0.08 7.09
C ALA A 234 -14.38 0.02 6.18
N ALA A 235 -14.21 -1.11 5.48
CA ALA A 235 -13.20 -1.28 4.45
C ALA A 235 -13.72 -0.67 3.15
N LEU A 236 -13.20 0.50 2.82
CA LEU A 236 -13.79 1.37 1.80
C LEU A 236 -13.43 1.05 0.34
N PRO A 237 -12.31 0.40 -0.01
CA PRO A 237 -12.00 0.19 -1.44
C PRO A 237 -13.06 -0.60 -2.20
N GLU A 238 -13.62 -1.64 -1.59
CA GLU A 238 -14.68 -2.42 -2.21
C GLU A 238 -16.00 -1.65 -2.27
N TYR A 239 -16.38 -1.02 -1.16
CA TYR A 239 -17.57 -0.17 -1.11
C TYR A 239 -17.50 0.98 -2.13
N TRP A 240 -16.32 1.60 -2.26
CA TRP A 240 -16.05 2.64 -3.24
C TRP A 240 -16.27 2.15 -4.66
N PHE A 241 -15.74 0.97 -4.98
CA PHE A 241 -15.79 0.42 -6.32
C PHE A 241 -17.20 0.02 -6.77
N TYR A 242 -18.04 -0.45 -5.85
CA TYR A 242 -19.38 -0.96 -6.19
C TYR A 242 -20.53 -0.01 -5.87
N HIS A 243 -20.40 0.85 -4.86
CA HIS A 243 -21.54 1.59 -4.30
C HIS A 243 -21.35 3.10 -4.29
N TRP A 244 -20.14 3.62 -4.48
CA TRP A 244 -19.94 5.07 -4.58
C TRP A 244 -20.32 5.55 -5.97
N PRO A 245 -21.11 6.64 -6.09
CA PRO A 245 -21.36 7.24 -7.39
C PRO A 245 -20.03 7.67 -7.99
N THR A 246 -19.63 7.07 -9.12
CA THR A 246 -18.43 7.48 -9.84
C THR A 246 -18.51 8.97 -10.16
N PRO A 247 -17.50 9.77 -9.80
CA PRO A 247 -17.49 11.16 -10.21
C PRO A 247 -17.36 11.18 -11.74
N VAL A 248 -18.16 12.02 -12.39
CA VAL A 248 -18.09 12.31 -13.83
C VAL A 248 -16.81 13.10 -14.11
N SER A 249 -15.64 12.47 -13.99
CA SER A 249 -14.39 12.97 -14.56
C SER A 249 -13.37 11.86 -14.47
N LEU A 250 -13.10 11.24 -15.62
CA LEU A 250 -11.84 10.57 -16.03
C LEU A 250 -12.05 9.66 -17.26
N THR A 251 -13.18 9.74 -17.97
CA THR A 251 -13.32 9.13 -19.31
C THR A 251 -13.02 10.17 -20.41
N PRO A 252 -12.10 9.90 -21.36
CA PRO A 252 -12.10 10.62 -22.63
C PRO A 252 -13.39 10.26 -23.38
N SER A 253 -14.12 11.26 -23.88
CA SER A 253 -15.27 11.03 -24.76
C SER A 253 -14.87 10.17 -25.97
N PRO A 254 -15.64 9.14 -26.35
CA PRO A 254 -15.43 8.48 -27.63
C PRO A 254 -15.87 9.43 -28.75
N SER A 255 -14.96 9.73 -29.68
CA SER A 255 -15.31 10.36 -30.95
C SER A 255 -16.26 9.46 -31.74
N PRO A 256 -17.21 10.02 -32.51
CA PRO A 256 -18.17 9.23 -33.27
C PRO A 256 -17.51 8.72 -34.56
N GLY A 257 -17.57 7.41 -34.80
CA GLY A 257 -17.40 6.84 -36.14
C GLY A 257 -16.49 5.62 -36.21
N GLY A 258 -17.08 4.47 -36.56
CA GLY A 258 -16.36 3.28 -37.01
C GLY A 258 -16.93 1.99 -36.44
N GLY A 259 -17.95 1.44 -37.11
CA GLY A 259 -18.60 0.19 -36.73
C GLY A 259 -17.69 -1.04 -36.82
N GLY A 260 -17.83 -1.93 -35.83
CA GLY A 260 -17.22 -3.25 -35.81
C GLY A 260 -17.45 -3.92 -34.44
N GLU A 261 -18.18 -5.04 -34.44
CA GLU A 261 -18.52 -5.87 -33.27
C GLU A 261 -17.37 -6.10 -32.27
N LYS A 262 -17.59 -5.80 -30.98
CA LYS A 262 -17.47 -6.72 -29.82
C LYS A 262 -17.47 -5.97 -28.47
N ALA A 263 -17.88 -6.73 -27.43
CA ALA A 263 -17.93 -6.46 -25.99
C ALA A 263 -19.19 -5.70 -25.49
N LYS A 264 -20.06 -6.45 -24.79
CA LYS A 264 -21.18 -5.90 -24.01
C LYS A 264 -20.61 -5.03 -22.87
N MET A 265 -20.60 -3.73 -23.12
CA MET A 265 -20.40 -2.69 -22.12
C MET A 265 -21.76 -2.36 -21.50
N PHE A 266 -21.86 -2.45 -20.18
CA PHE A 266 -23.07 -2.10 -19.43
C PHE A 266 -23.34 -0.58 -19.50
N PRO A 267 -24.61 -0.14 -19.45
CA PRO A 267 -24.97 1.26 -19.66
C PRO A 267 -24.61 2.14 -18.45
N LEU A 268 -24.13 3.35 -18.72
CA LEU A 268 -23.94 4.42 -17.75
C LEU A 268 -25.25 5.23 -17.63
N PRO A 269 -25.76 5.55 -16.42
CA PRO A 269 -26.73 6.60 -16.26
C PRO A 269 -26.03 7.96 -16.13
N SER A 270 -26.66 8.97 -16.74
CA SER A 270 -26.27 10.38 -16.77
C SER A 270 -26.73 11.13 -15.52
N GLY A 271 -25.87 12.00 -14.99
CA GLY A 271 -26.30 13.27 -14.40
C GLY A 271 -26.32 13.39 -12.87
N GLU A 272 -25.50 14.35 -12.40
CA GLU A 272 -25.65 15.23 -11.23
C GLU A 272 -25.44 14.68 -9.80
N GLY A 273 -24.51 15.29 -9.06
CA GLY A 273 -24.46 15.23 -7.59
C GLY A 273 -25.20 16.41 -6.96
N PRO A 274 -25.00 16.72 -5.67
CA PRO A 274 -24.87 15.82 -4.53
C PRO A 274 -26.23 15.60 -3.83
N ALA A 275 -26.42 14.42 -3.24
CA ALA A 275 -27.50 14.09 -2.31
C ALA A 275 -28.96 14.37 -2.76
N THR A 276 -29.50 13.52 -3.63
CA THR A 276 -30.92 13.18 -3.59
C THR A 276 -31.09 11.69 -3.91
N ARG A 277 -31.96 11.06 -3.13
CA ARG A 277 -32.40 9.66 -3.27
C ARG A 277 -32.48 9.25 -4.74
N VAL A 278 -31.85 8.15 -5.09
CA VAL A 278 -32.18 7.41 -6.32
C VAL A 278 -33.68 7.13 -6.24
N ALA A 279 -34.45 7.83 -7.07
CA ALA A 279 -35.88 7.63 -7.20
C ALA A 279 -36.09 6.32 -7.97
N GLY A 280 -36.14 5.23 -7.20
CA GLY A 280 -36.24 3.85 -7.65
C GLY A 280 -35.67 2.98 -6.54
N GLY A 281 -36.55 2.38 -5.72
CA GLY A 281 -36.19 1.67 -4.49
C GLY A 281 -35.41 0.37 -4.73
N GLU A 282 -34.18 0.47 -5.21
CA GLU A 282 -33.21 -0.61 -5.10
C GLU A 282 -32.63 -0.61 -3.69
N ALA A 283 -32.63 -1.78 -3.05
CA ALA A 283 -32.03 -1.96 -1.73
C ALA A 283 -30.52 -1.62 -1.83
N SER A 284 -30.06 -0.74 -0.93
CA SER A 284 -28.67 -0.25 -0.89
C SER A 284 -28.03 -0.67 0.43
N PRO A 285 -26.70 -0.94 0.45
CA PRO A 285 -25.99 -1.19 1.70
C PRO A 285 -26.01 0.01 2.65
N GLY A 286 -26.52 1.17 2.20
CA GLY A 286 -26.48 2.43 2.93
C GLY A 286 -25.22 3.21 2.56
N THR A 287 -25.26 4.51 2.79
CA THR A 287 -24.13 5.43 2.59
C THR A 287 -23.14 5.36 3.76
N ILE A 288 -21.95 5.95 3.59
CA ILE A 288 -21.02 6.16 4.71
C ILE A 288 -21.66 6.93 5.88
N HIS A 289 -22.62 7.82 5.62
CA HIS A 289 -23.38 8.52 6.67
C HIS A 289 -24.38 7.60 7.40
N ASP A 290 -24.96 6.63 6.69
CA ASP A 290 -25.83 5.61 7.30
C ASP A 290 -25.01 4.69 8.20
N PHE A 291 -23.78 4.33 7.81
CA PHE A 291 -22.85 3.57 8.66
C PHE A 291 -22.56 4.29 9.97
N VAL A 292 -22.34 5.61 9.94
CA VAL A 292 -22.19 6.43 11.16
C VAL A 292 -23.43 6.36 12.03
N SER A 293 -24.61 6.52 11.44
CA SER A 293 -25.90 6.46 12.17
C SER A 293 -26.15 5.07 12.79
N CYS A 294 -25.61 4.02 12.18
CA CYS A 294 -25.66 2.65 12.68
C CYS A 294 -24.58 2.35 13.73
N GLY A 295 -23.62 3.26 13.88
CA GLY A 295 -22.54 3.21 14.86
C GLY A 295 -21.36 2.35 14.45
N ILE A 296 -20.94 2.49 13.19
CA ILE A 296 -19.58 2.16 12.75
C ILE A 296 -18.57 2.81 13.71
N ALA A 297 -17.44 2.14 13.97
CA ALA A 297 -16.45 2.63 14.92
C ALA A 297 -15.34 3.45 14.23
N GLY A 298 -15.07 3.14 12.97
CA GLY A 298 -14.06 3.84 12.17
C GLY A 298 -14.10 3.50 10.68
N PHE A 299 -13.19 4.11 9.93
CA PHE A 299 -13.05 3.94 8.50
C PHE A 299 -11.59 3.70 8.10
N GLU A 300 -11.38 2.92 7.05
CA GLU A 300 -10.10 2.85 6.36
C GLU A 300 -9.93 4.07 5.45
N ILE A 301 -8.90 4.88 5.68
CA ILE A 301 -8.64 6.08 4.87
C ILE A 301 -7.49 5.89 3.88
N VAL A 302 -6.66 4.86 4.08
CA VAL A 302 -5.58 4.44 3.18
C VAL A 302 -5.51 2.93 3.19
N ASN A 303 -5.37 2.29 2.03
CA ASN A 303 -5.19 0.85 1.92
C ASN A 303 -4.10 0.59 0.87
N SER A 304 -3.15 -0.31 1.20
CA SER A 304 -1.94 -0.52 0.39
C SER A 304 -2.14 -1.44 -0.82
N ALA A 305 -3.31 -2.05 -0.99
CA ALA A 305 -3.60 -2.83 -2.19
C ALA A 305 -3.54 -1.90 -3.43
N PRO A 306 -2.92 -2.33 -4.56
CA PRO A 306 -2.69 -1.45 -5.71
C PRO A 306 -3.95 -0.77 -6.26
N LYS A 307 -5.08 -1.47 -6.25
CA LYS A 307 -6.39 -0.93 -6.67
C LYS A 307 -6.90 0.12 -5.67
N SER A 308 -6.72 -0.14 -4.38
CA SER A 308 -7.13 0.73 -3.29
C SER A 308 -6.27 2.00 -3.20
N LEU A 309 -5.02 1.94 -3.65
CA LEU A 309 -4.13 3.11 -3.76
C LEU A 309 -4.57 4.13 -4.83
N ASP A 310 -5.56 3.81 -5.66
CA ASP A 310 -6.25 4.77 -6.54
C ASP A 310 -7.42 5.49 -5.84
N PHE A 311 -7.68 5.19 -4.56
CA PHE A 311 -8.76 5.83 -3.82
C PHE A 311 -8.62 7.36 -3.82
N PRO A 312 -9.60 8.11 -4.36
CA PRO A 312 -9.46 9.54 -4.59
C PRO A 312 -9.17 10.34 -3.31
N PRO A 313 -8.18 11.25 -3.33
CA PRO A 313 -7.89 12.11 -2.18
C PRO A 313 -9.08 12.96 -1.71
N ALA A 314 -9.98 13.34 -2.63
CA ALA A 314 -11.19 14.08 -2.29
C ALA A 314 -12.14 13.29 -1.38
N TYR A 315 -12.40 12.02 -1.70
CA TYR A 315 -13.22 11.14 -0.85
C TYR A 315 -12.54 10.84 0.47
N ARG A 316 -11.21 10.67 0.47
CA ARG A 316 -10.45 10.55 1.72
C ARG A 316 -10.67 11.74 2.64
N ARG A 317 -10.59 12.97 2.11
CA ARG A 317 -10.85 14.19 2.90
C ARG A 317 -12.27 14.21 3.46
N GLU A 318 -13.28 13.82 2.67
CA GLU A 318 -14.67 13.71 3.12
C GLU A 318 -14.82 12.74 4.30
N ILE A 319 -14.19 11.56 4.22
CA ILE A 319 -14.23 10.55 5.30
C ILE A 319 -13.49 11.05 6.54
N VAL A 320 -12.35 11.72 6.38
CA VAL A 320 -11.60 12.33 7.49
C VAL A 320 -12.45 13.37 8.21
N GLU A 321 -13.15 14.25 7.48
CA GLU A 321 -14.07 15.21 8.08
C GLU A 321 -15.25 14.52 8.78
N LEU A 322 -15.80 13.48 8.17
CA LEU A 322 -16.87 12.68 8.77
C LEU A 322 -16.43 12.03 10.09
N CYS A 323 -15.22 11.47 10.11
CA CYS A 323 -14.63 10.87 11.32
C CYS A 323 -14.37 11.93 12.39
N ARG A 324 -13.83 13.10 12.01
CA ARG A 324 -13.57 14.21 12.93
C ARG A 324 -14.87 14.69 13.58
N LYS A 325 -15.92 14.89 12.78
CA LYS A 325 -17.22 15.39 13.24
C LYS A 325 -17.92 14.42 14.20
N ASN A 326 -17.73 13.11 14.01
CA ASN A 326 -18.42 12.08 14.78
C ASN A 326 -17.51 11.36 15.80
N ASN A 327 -16.29 11.85 16.01
CA ASN A 327 -15.28 11.25 16.87
C ASN A 327 -15.01 9.76 16.59
N LEU A 328 -14.97 9.39 15.31
CA LEU A 328 -14.66 8.04 14.85
C LEU A 328 -13.16 7.91 14.61
N PHE A 329 -12.59 6.73 14.90
CA PHE A 329 -11.18 6.51 14.60
C PHE A 329 -10.97 6.23 13.10
N MET A 330 -9.74 6.41 12.64
CA MET A 330 -9.33 6.13 11.27
C MET A 330 -8.22 5.10 11.28
N THR A 331 -8.12 4.33 10.21
CA THR A 331 -7.04 3.35 10.04
C THR A 331 -6.45 3.44 8.64
N GLY A 332 -5.16 3.12 8.54
CA GLY A 332 -4.48 2.84 7.29
C GLY A 332 -4.06 1.38 7.25
N ILE A 333 -4.33 0.69 6.17
CA ILE A 333 -4.32 -0.77 6.13
C ILE A 333 -3.25 -1.31 5.18
N SER A 334 -2.53 -2.34 5.62
CA SER A 334 -1.59 -3.04 4.75
C SER A 334 -2.29 -3.88 3.68
N ASP A 335 -3.44 -4.47 4.05
CA ASP A 335 -4.24 -5.32 3.16
C ASP A 335 -3.39 -6.44 2.53
N THR A 336 -2.43 -6.95 3.31
CA THR A 336 -1.44 -7.87 2.78
C THR A 336 -2.07 -9.25 2.60
N HIS A 337 -1.94 -9.75 1.38
CA HIS A 337 -2.37 -11.10 0.98
C HIS A 337 -1.16 -12.03 0.76
N GLY A 338 0.04 -11.61 1.17
CA GLY A 338 1.30 -12.34 0.92
C GLY A 338 1.95 -12.04 -0.44
N TRP A 339 1.44 -11.03 -1.14
CA TRP A 339 2.00 -10.49 -2.38
C TRP A 339 2.67 -9.14 -2.12
N GLY A 340 3.85 -8.94 -2.72
CA GLY A 340 4.63 -7.74 -2.43
C GLY A 340 5.17 -7.72 -1.01
N TYR A 341 6.22 -6.92 -0.79
CA TYR A 341 6.97 -6.95 0.47
C TYR A 341 7.13 -5.60 1.12
N ALA A 342 6.52 -4.53 0.59
CA ALA A 342 6.56 -3.19 1.18
C ALA A 342 5.14 -2.65 1.40
N THR A 343 4.86 -2.14 2.59
CA THR A 343 3.59 -1.45 2.90
C THR A 343 3.62 0.03 2.52
N ALA A 344 2.47 0.57 2.12
CA ALA A 344 2.28 1.99 1.85
C ALA A 344 1.86 2.78 3.09
N VAL A 345 1.49 2.14 4.20
CA VAL A 345 0.91 2.83 5.37
C VAL A 345 1.21 2.12 6.68
N TRP A 346 1.24 2.87 7.78
CA TRP A 346 1.28 2.34 9.16
C TRP A 346 0.27 3.09 10.02
N ASN A 347 -0.07 2.54 11.19
CA ASN A 347 -0.84 3.24 12.21
C ASN A 347 0.02 3.43 13.44
N ALA A 348 0.14 4.67 13.92
CA ALA A 348 0.78 4.97 15.18
C ALA A 348 -0.28 5.20 16.27
N MET A 349 -0.18 4.45 17.37
CA MET A 349 -1.03 4.59 18.55
C MET A 349 -0.17 4.87 19.78
N ARG A 350 -0.51 5.89 20.56
CA ARG A 350 0.16 6.14 21.84
C ARG A 350 -0.47 5.29 22.95
N ILE A 351 0.22 4.22 23.35
CA ILE A 351 -0.20 3.29 24.41
C ILE A 351 0.97 3.10 25.40
N PRO A 352 1.06 3.92 26.46
CA PRO A 352 2.19 3.84 27.38
C PRO A 352 2.40 2.45 27.98
N GLY A 353 3.66 1.99 28.01
CA GLY A 353 4.03 0.69 28.58
C GLY A 353 3.59 -0.54 27.74
N TRP A 354 3.12 -0.36 26.51
CA TRP A 354 2.68 -1.45 25.63
C TRP A 354 3.74 -2.54 25.44
N ARG A 355 5.04 -2.19 25.48
CA ARG A 355 6.15 -3.14 25.35
C ARG A 355 6.18 -4.22 26.42
N GLY A 356 5.59 -3.96 27.60
CA GLY A 356 5.44 -4.94 28.67
C GLY A 356 4.20 -5.83 28.55
N MET A 357 3.32 -5.58 27.57
CA MET A 357 2.06 -6.29 27.41
C MET A 357 2.24 -7.54 26.53
N ASN A 358 1.66 -8.65 26.98
CA ASN A 358 1.46 -9.82 26.14
C ASN A 358 0.36 -9.54 25.09
N PRO A 359 0.14 -10.43 24.11
CA PRO A 359 -0.86 -10.19 23.05
C PRO A 359 -2.26 -9.87 23.58
N ASP A 360 -2.71 -10.57 24.61
CA ASP A 360 -4.06 -10.39 25.19
C ASP A 360 -4.23 -8.99 25.80
N ARG A 361 -3.31 -8.59 26.68
CA ARG A 361 -3.35 -7.27 27.32
C ARG A 361 -3.15 -6.14 26.31
N LEU A 362 -2.35 -6.37 25.28
CA LEU A 362 -2.14 -5.37 24.22
C LEU A 362 -3.41 -5.17 23.41
N GLU A 363 -4.10 -6.24 23.04
CA GLU A 363 -5.37 -6.16 22.32
C GLU A 363 -6.41 -5.38 23.12
N GLU A 364 -6.57 -5.70 24.40
CA GLU A 364 -7.47 -4.96 25.30
C GLU A 364 -7.12 -3.47 25.36
N ALA A 365 -5.83 -3.15 25.46
CA ALA A 365 -5.33 -1.77 25.49
C ALA A 365 -5.59 -1.03 24.17
N VAL A 366 -5.39 -1.69 23.02
CA VAL A 366 -5.69 -1.14 21.69
C VAL A 366 -7.18 -0.86 21.58
N LEU A 367 -8.04 -1.86 21.84
CA LEU A 367 -9.50 -1.71 21.76
C LEU A 367 -10.04 -0.66 22.73
N LYS A 368 -9.45 -0.55 23.93
CA LYS A 368 -9.79 0.52 24.89
C LYS A 368 -9.37 1.88 24.35
N THR A 369 -8.18 2.01 23.78
CA THR A 369 -7.66 3.27 23.22
C THR A 369 -8.54 3.74 22.06
N LEU A 370 -8.89 2.85 21.13
CA LEU A 370 -9.81 3.16 20.03
C LEU A 370 -11.15 3.71 20.54
N ARG A 371 -11.77 3.02 21.52
CA ARG A 371 -13.06 3.43 22.09
C ARG A 371 -13.00 4.76 22.84
N THR A 372 -11.91 5.04 23.54
CA THR A 372 -11.80 6.21 24.42
C THR A 372 -11.28 7.46 23.72
N ARG A 373 -10.38 7.30 22.74
CA ARG A 373 -9.74 8.42 22.03
C ARG A 373 -10.44 8.77 20.71
N GLY A 374 -11.24 7.85 20.14
CA GLY A 374 -11.97 8.09 18.90
C GLY A 374 -11.07 8.59 17.78
N PHE A 375 -11.36 9.78 17.23
CA PHE A 375 -10.59 10.38 16.14
C PHE A 375 -9.10 10.56 16.45
N GLN A 376 -8.74 10.73 17.72
CA GLN A 376 -7.35 10.92 18.17
C GLN A 376 -6.65 9.60 18.54
N ALA A 377 -7.28 8.44 18.32
CA ALA A 377 -6.74 7.15 18.73
C ALA A 377 -5.55 6.71 17.87
N VAL A 378 -5.56 7.09 16.58
CA VAL A 378 -4.65 6.59 15.56
C VAL A 378 -4.18 7.75 14.69
N GLU A 379 -2.86 7.86 14.55
CA GLU A 379 -2.24 8.66 13.50
C GLU A 379 -1.93 7.75 12.31
N VAL A 380 -2.54 8.01 11.15
CA VAL A 380 -2.41 7.17 9.95
C VAL A 380 -1.24 7.65 9.11
N LEU A 381 -0.15 6.90 9.11
CA LEU A 381 1.13 7.28 8.53
C LEU A 381 1.31 6.67 7.14
N GLU A 382 0.98 7.42 6.08
CA GLU A 382 1.22 7.03 4.69
C GLU A 382 2.70 7.23 4.33
N ARG A 383 3.38 6.19 3.83
CA ARG A 383 4.73 6.29 3.26
C ARG A 383 4.76 7.39 2.22
N ALA A 384 5.75 8.27 2.26
CA ALA A 384 5.86 9.42 1.36
C ALA A 384 5.70 9.01 -0.11
N ARG A 385 4.56 9.32 -0.71
CA ARG A 385 4.24 9.08 -2.13
C ARG A 385 3.43 10.22 -2.71
N TYR A 386 3.39 10.29 -4.04
CA TYR A 386 2.54 11.25 -4.73
C TYR A 386 1.16 10.65 -5.01
N ASN A 387 0.10 11.33 -4.55
CA ASN A 387 -1.30 10.97 -4.81
C ASN A 387 -1.87 11.93 -5.86
N PRO A 388 -2.00 11.50 -7.13
CA PRO A 388 -2.48 12.37 -8.20
C PRO A 388 -3.98 12.66 -8.03
N GLU A 389 -4.37 13.93 -8.15
CA GLU A 389 -5.77 14.37 -8.13
C GLU A 389 -6.31 14.71 -9.54
N SER A 390 -5.47 14.59 -10.58
CA SER A 390 -5.83 14.92 -11.95
C SER A 390 -5.09 14.05 -12.94
N LEU A 391 -5.58 13.99 -14.19
CA LEU A 391 -4.90 13.28 -15.28
C LEU A 391 -3.49 13.82 -15.53
N ILE A 392 -3.30 15.15 -15.49
CA ILE A 392 -1.97 15.76 -15.65
C ILE A 392 -1.05 15.32 -14.51
N GLY A 393 -1.54 15.32 -13.26
CA GLY A 393 -0.81 14.81 -12.11
C GLY A 393 -0.42 13.33 -12.30
N LEU A 394 -1.37 12.50 -12.72
CA LEU A 394 -1.15 11.08 -12.99
C LEU A 394 -0.08 10.87 -14.07
N LEU A 395 -0.15 11.60 -15.19
CA LEU A 395 0.85 11.54 -16.26
C LEU A 395 2.24 12.03 -15.82
N ALA A 396 2.30 13.01 -14.91
CA ALA A 396 3.54 13.50 -14.31
C ALA A 396 4.06 12.61 -13.16
N SER A 397 3.25 11.66 -12.69
CA SER A 397 3.54 10.89 -11.47
C SER A 397 4.86 10.12 -11.49
N PRO A 398 5.37 9.55 -12.60
CA PRO A 398 6.68 8.91 -12.59
C PRO A 398 7.82 9.89 -12.24
N LEU A 399 7.75 11.12 -12.74
CA LEU A 399 8.77 12.16 -12.48
C LEU A 399 8.67 12.68 -11.05
N VAL A 400 7.44 12.93 -10.56
CA VAL A 400 7.22 13.39 -9.18
C VAL A 400 7.65 12.32 -8.17
N ASN A 401 7.27 11.06 -8.41
CA ASN A 401 7.69 9.95 -7.57
C ASN A 401 9.20 9.71 -7.63
N ALA A 402 9.86 9.89 -8.78
CA ALA A 402 11.32 9.84 -8.87
C ALA A 402 11.98 10.96 -8.04
N GLY A 403 11.43 12.17 -8.06
CA GLY A 403 11.87 13.28 -7.21
C GLY A 403 11.69 12.98 -5.71
N LEU A 404 10.54 12.44 -5.31
CA LEU A 404 10.29 12.01 -3.93
C LEU A 404 11.24 10.88 -3.51
N ALA A 405 11.48 9.90 -4.37
CA ALA A 405 12.43 8.82 -4.12
C ALA A 405 13.85 9.37 -3.93
N TRP A 406 14.28 10.29 -4.79
CA TRP A 406 15.57 10.96 -4.69
C TRP A 406 15.71 11.69 -3.35
N ARG A 407 14.72 12.50 -2.96
CA ARG A 407 14.71 13.23 -1.67
C ARG A 407 14.63 12.32 -0.44
N SER A 408 14.14 11.09 -0.61
CA SER A 408 14.01 10.13 0.49
C SER A 408 15.26 9.28 0.73
N LEU A 409 16.25 9.36 -0.15
CA LEU A 409 17.48 8.58 -0.02
C LEU A 409 18.18 8.93 1.29
N GLN A 410 18.46 7.92 2.09
CA GLN A 410 19.31 8.09 3.25
C GLN A 410 20.79 8.10 2.84
N GLY A 411 21.66 8.72 3.63
CA GLY A 411 23.08 8.85 3.28
C GLY A 411 23.74 7.52 2.96
N ALA A 412 23.52 6.50 3.78
CA ALA A 412 24.04 5.15 3.53
C ALA A 412 23.47 4.53 2.24
N GLU A 413 22.19 4.76 1.96
CA GLU A 413 21.54 4.29 0.74
C GLU A 413 22.16 4.95 -0.50
N ALA A 414 22.31 6.28 -0.49
CA ALA A 414 22.91 7.04 -1.59
C ALA A 414 24.34 6.58 -1.92
N VAL A 415 25.14 6.25 -0.91
CA VAL A 415 26.49 5.69 -1.10
C VAL A 415 26.43 4.35 -1.83
N TRP A 416 25.53 3.45 -1.45
CA TRP A 416 25.39 2.16 -2.12
C TRP A 416 24.88 2.29 -3.55
N TRP A 417 24.03 3.27 -3.85
CA TRP A 417 23.68 3.61 -5.24
C TRP A 417 24.90 4.00 -6.07
N VAL A 418 25.79 4.83 -5.51
CA VAL A 418 27.05 5.21 -6.17
C VAL A 418 27.91 3.98 -6.42
N VAL A 419 28.09 3.10 -5.42
CA VAL A 419 28.87 1.86 -5.56
C VAL A 419 28.36 1.00 -6.72
N TRP A 420 27.06 0.73 -6.79
CA TRP A 420 26.47 -0.09 -7.86
C TRP A 420 26.63 0.52 -9.25
N MET A 421 26.49 1.84 -9.35
CA MET A 421 26.64 2.54 -10.61
C MET A 421 28.08 2.44 -11.14
N TRP A 422 29.08 2.60 -10.28
CA TRP A 422 30.49 2.43 -10.65
C TRP A 422 30.83 0.96 -10.95
N LEU A 423 30.30 0.02 -10.17
CA LEU A 423 30.44 -1.41 -10.45
C LEU A 423 29.90 -1.76 -11.84
N GLY A 424 28.68 -1.30 -12.17
CA GLY A 424 28.08 -1.48 -13.49
C GLY A 424 28.91 -0.86 -14.60
N TYR A 425 29.42 0.36 -14.40
CA TYR A 425 30.34 1.00 -15.35
C TYR A 425 31.60 0.16 -15.60
N PHE A 426 32.26 -0.32 -14.55
CA PHE A 426 33.48 -1.11 -14.69
C PHE A 426 33.23 -2.45 -15.39
N VAL A 427 32.15 -3.16 -15.03
CA VAL A 427 31.76 -4.43 -15.66
C VAL A 427 31.48 -4.23 -17.16
N ILE A 428 30.67 -3.24 -17.52
CA ILE A 428 30.35 -2.94 -18.94
C ILE A 428 31.62 -2.53 -19.70
N SER A 429 32.49 -1.71 -19.09
CA SER A 429 33.73 -1.28 -19.73
C SER A 429 34.68 -2.46 -20.01
N ARG A 430 34.76 -3.44 -19.10
CA ARG A 430 35.55 -4.67 -19.26
C ARG A 430 34.99 -5.56 -20.37
N ILE A 431 33.67 -5.78 -20.39
CA ILE A 431 32.99 -6.57 -21.42
C ILE A 431 33.23 -5.95 -22.82
N ARG A 432 33.07 -4.63 -22.96
CA ARG A 432 33.30 -3.92 -24.23
C ARG A 432 34.75 -4.03 -24.70
N LYS A 433 35.74 -3.90 -23.79
CA LYS A 433 37.15 -4.06 -24.13
C LYS A 433 37.46 -5.47 -24.66
N ARG A 434 36.92 -6.52 -24.02
CA ARG A 434 37.08 -7.91 -24.47
C ARG A 434 36.41 -8.17 -25.83
N GLY A 435 35.21 -7.63 -26.06
CA GLY A 435 34.50 -7.76 -27.33
C GLY A 435 35.20 -7.05 -28.51
N ILE A 436 35.92 -5.95 -28.25
CA ILE A 436 36.74 -5.27 -29.26
C ILE A 436 38.01 -6.08 -29.58
N GLN A 437 38.62 -6.72 -28.58
CA GLN A 437 39.82 -7.54 -28.76
C GLN A 437 39.54 -8.90 -29.43
N GLY A 438 38.30 -9.41 -29.38
CA GLY A 438 37.91 -10.71 -29.94
C GLY A 438 37.31 -10.70 -31.35
N SER A 439 37.21 -9.54 -32.01
CA SER A 439 36.71 -9.46 -33.39
C SER A 439 37.87 -9.67 -34.37
N PRO A 440 37.95 -10.78 -35.13
CA PRO A 440 38.99 -10.94 -36.14
C PRO A 440 38.79 -9.86 -37.20
N ALA A 441 39.87 -9.14 -37.52
CA ALA A 441 39.90 -8.18 -38.61
C ALA A 441 39.37 -8.89 -39.87
N LYS A 442 38.17 -8.52 -40.32
CA LYS A 442 37.68 -8.92 -41.65
C LYS A 442 38.69 -8.35 -42.64
N GLY A 443 39.56 -9.23 -43.12
CA GLY A 443 40.59 -8.91 -44.08
C GLY A 443 39.97 -8.27 -45.30
N ARG A 444 40.49 -7.09 -45.66
CA ARG A 444 40.44 -6.60 -47.03
C ARG A 444 41.13 -7.65 -47.91
N ARG A 445 40.35 -8.32 -48.75
CA ARG A 445 40.76 -8.74 -50.09
C ARG A 445 39.84 -7.91 -51.00
N GLY A 446 40.31 -7.19 -52.00
CA GLY A 446 41.51 -7.31 -52.82
C GLY A 446 41.03 -6.91 -54.19
#